data_AF-W1YPF2-F1
#
_entry.id   AF-W1YPF2-F1
#
_cell.length_a   1.000
_cell.length_b   1.000
_cell.length_c   1.000
_cell.angle_alpha   90.00
_cell.angle_beta   90.00
_cell.angle_gamma   90.00
#
_symmetry.space_group_name_H-M   'P 1'
#
loop_
_entity.id
_entity.type
_entity.pdbx_description
1 polymer ?
#
loop_
_entity_poly.entity_id
_entity_poly.type
_entity_poly.pdbx_seq_one_letter_code
_entity_poly.pdbx_strand_id
1 'polypeptide(L)' 'FIIAQDYGHRIHEFQKEMGQWVKEDKIHYREEITDGLENAPQTFIGLLKGKNFGKVVIRVAGDD' A
#
# COMPACT_ATOMS: atom_id res chain seq x y z
N PHE A 1 7.82 -2.89 -8.82
CA PHE A 1 8.59 -3.69 -9.78
C PHE A 1 8.76 -2.91 -11.08
N ILE A 2 7.70 -2.55 -11.82
CA ILE A 2 7.82 -1.78 -13.09
C ILE A 2 8.21 -0.30 -12.87
N ILE A 3 7.43 0.47 -12.10
CA ILE A 3 7.70 1.91 -11.88
C ILE A 3 9.08 2.17 -11.25
N ALA A 4 9.54 1.28 -10.38
CA ALA A 4 10.85 1.43 -9.72
C ALA A 4 12.03 1.16 -10.66
N GLN A 5 11.85 0.31 -11.69
CA GLN A 5 12.90 0.02 -12.67
C GLN A 5 13.09 1.19 -13.64
N ASP A 6 11.99 1.76 -14.14
CA ASP A 6 12.05 2.82 -15.15
C ASP A 6 12.19 4.23 -14.55
N TYR A 7 11.57 4.46 -13.38
CA TYR A 7 11.48 5.79 -12.75
C TYR A 7 12.07 5.86 -11.34
N GLY A 8 12.82 4.83 -10.91
CA GLY A 8 13.42 4.79 -9.57
C GLY A 8 14.29 6.02 -9.25
N HIS A 9 14.97 6.58 -10.27
CA HIS A 9 15.77 7.80 -10.14
C HIS A 9 14.96 9.05 -9.75
N ARG A 10 13.63 9.02 -9.90
CA ARG A 10 12.72 10.13 -9.55
C ARG A 10 11.95 9.90 -8.24
N ILE A 11 12.30 8.86 -7.48
CA ILE A 11 11.55 8.52 -6.26
C ILE A 11 11.50 9.67 -5.26
N HIS A 12 12.56 10.47 -5.15
CA HIS A 12 12.61 11.63 -4.25
C HIS A 12 11.65 12.75 -4.69
N GLU A 13 11.54 13.02 -5.99
CA GLU A 13 10.56 13.99 -6.53
C GLU A 13 9.14 13.52 -6.23
N PHE A 14 8.85 12.25 -6.54
CA PHE A 14 7.56 11.62 -6.26
C PHE A 14 7.19 11.71 -4.78
N GLN A 15 8.10 11.36 -3.87
CA GLN A 15 7.85 11.40 -2.43
C GLN A 15 7.51 12.82 -1.94
N LYS A 16 8.21 13.83 -2.46
CA LYS A 16 7.97 15.23 -2.10
C LYS A 16 6.57 15.69 -2.54
N GLU A 17 6.23 15.45 -3.81
CA GLU A 17 4.95 15.88 -4.37
C GLU A 17 3.78 15.09 -3.79
N MET A 18 3.89 13.76 -3.74
CA MET A 18 2.86 12.89 -3.19
C MET A 18 2.61 13.19 -1.71
N GLY A 19 3.67 13.42 -0.93
CA GLY A 19 3.55 13.81 0.48
C GLY A 19 2.84 15.14 0.67
N GLN A 20 3.04 16.10 -0.23
CA GLN A 20 2.28 17.36 -0.22
C GLN A 20 0.81 17.11 -0.57
N TRP A 21 0.52 16.34 -1.62
CA TRP A 21 -0.86 16.09 -2.04
C TRP A 21 -1.69 15.32 -1.03
N VAL A 22 -1.08 14.37 -0.30
CA VAL A 22 -1.75 13.68 0.81
C VAL A 22 -2.07 14.66 1.95
N LYS A 23 -1.14 15.56 2.30
CA LYS A 23 -1.38 16.59 3.33
C LYS A 23 -2.46 17.60 2.92
N GLU A 24 -2.55 17.90 1.63
CA GLU A 24 -3.55 18.81 1.06
C GLU A 24 -4.90 18.13 0.77
N ASP A 25 -5.08 16.86 1.17
CA ASP A 25 -6.29 16.04 0.93
C ASP A 25 -6.67 15.91 -0.56
N LYS A 26 -5.68 16.05 -1.46
CA LYS A 26 -5.86 15.88 -2.91
C LYS A 26 -5.82 14.42 -3.35
N ILE A 27 -5.29 13.55 -2.50
CA ILE A 27 -5.15 12.11 -2.75
C ILE A 27 -5.80 11.35 -1.60
N HIS A 28 -6.92 10.68 -1.90
CA HIS A 28 -7.54 9.75 -0.99
C HIS A 28 -7.07 8.33 -1.31
N TYR A 29 -6.43 7.68 -0.35
CA TYR A 29 -6.00 6.29 -0.46
C TYR A 29 -6.96 5.41 0.35
N ARG A 30 -7.13 4.16 -0.09
CA ARG A 30 -7.92 3.16 0.62
C ARG A 30 -7.12 1.89 0.79
N GLU A 31 -7.07 1.45 2.04
CA GLU A 31 -6.36 0.25 2.45
C GLU A 31 -7.33 -0.74 3.07
N GLU A 32 -7.00 -2.01 2.91
CA GLU A 32 -7.61 -3.13 3.60
C GLU A 32 -6.53 -3.76 4.47
N ILE A 33 -6.65 -3.56 5.78
CA ILE A 33 -5.67 -4.02 6.76
C ILE A 33 -6.14 -5.36 7.31
N THR A 34 -5.27 -6.36 7.25
CA THR A 34 -5.45 -7.65 7.93
C THR A 34 -4.41 -7.80 9.02
N ASP A 35 -4.87 -8.14 10.22
CA ASP A 35 -4.02 -8.43 11.36
C ASP A 35 -3.42 -9.82 11.32
N GLY A 36 -2.16 -9.93 11.74
CA GLY A 36 -1.49 -11.21 11.92
C GLY A 36 -0.90 -11.77 10.64
N LEU A 37 0.36 -12.17 10.70
CA LEU A 37 1.07 -12.78 9.57
C LEU A 37 0.44 -14.13 9.19
N GLU A 38 -0.14 -14.84 10.15
CA GLU A 38 -0.88 -16.09 9.96
C GLU A 38 -2.07 -15.94 9.00
N ASN A 39 -2.65 -14.74 8.88
CA ASN A 39 -3.75 -14.46 7.97
C ASN A 39 -3.29 -14.05 6.56
N ALA A 40 -1.99 -13.87 6.34
CA ALA A 40 -1.43 -13.48 5.05
C ALA A 40 -1.76 -14.47 3.90
N PRO A 41 -1.69 -15.80 4.08
CA PRO A 41 -2.01 -16.75 3.00
C PRO A 41 -3.47 -16.63 2.54
N GLN A 42 -4.41 -16.57 3.49
CA GLN A 42 -5.83 -16.43 3.18
C GLN A 42 -6.13 -15.09 2.49
N THR A 43 -5.53 -14.01 2.99
CA THR A 43 -5.70 -12.66 2.46
C THR A 43 -5.14 -12.55 1.04
N PHE A 44 -3.97 -13.17 0.79
CA PHE A 44 -3.38 -13.22 -0.54
C PHE A 44 -4.25 -14.01 -1.54
N ILE A 45 -4.86 -15.12 -1.11
CA ILE A 45 -5.84 -15.83 -1.94
C ILE A 45 -7.06 -14.94 -2.25
N GLY A 46 -7.52 -14.14 -1.27
CA GLY A 46 -8.58 -13.15 -1.46
C GLY A 46 -8.21 -12.08 -2.50
N LEU A 47 -7.00 -11.53 -2.40
CA LEU A 47 -6.43 -10.56 -3.34
C LEU A 47 -6.40 -11.11 -4.77
N LEU A 48 -5.91 -12.34 -4.97
CA LEU A 48 -5.88 -12.97 -6.30
C LEU A 48 -7.28 -13.25 -6.87
N LYS A 49 -8.28 -13.37 -6.00
CA LYS A 49 -9.70 -13.52 -6.38
C LYS A 49 -10.41 -12.18 -6.56
N GLY A 50 -9.72 -11.04 -6.42
CA GLY A 50 -10.28 -9.70 -6.53
C GLY A 50 -11.28 -9.35 -5.42
N LYS A 51 -11.17 -9.98 -4.25
CA LYS A 51 -12.06 -9.74 -3.11
C LYS A 51 -11.67 -8.52 -2.28
N ASN A 52 -10.47 -8.00 -2.47
CA ASN A 52 -9.95 -6.86 -1.74
C ASN A 52 -10.53 -5.54 -2.23
N PHE A 53 -10.72 -4.59 -1.31
CA PHE A 53 -11.09 -3.23 -1.63
C PHE A 53 -9.93 -2.28 -1.34
N GLY A 54 -9.17 -1.94 -2.39
CA GLY A 54 -8.00 -1.07 -2.28
C GLY A 54 -6.72 -1.85 -2.01
N LYS A 55 -5.75 -1.20 -1.35
CA LYS A 55 -4.44 -1.77 -1.09
C LYS A 55 -4.49 -2.72 0.11
N VAL A 56 -4.18 -3.99 -0.11
CA VAL A 56 -4.05 -4.98 0.97
C VAL A 56 -2.75 -4.78 1.73
N VAL A 57 -2.85 -4.72 3.06
CA VAL A 57 -1.73 -4.59 4.00
C VAL A 57 -1.89 -5.63 5.11
N ILE A 58 -0.81 -6.36 5.42
CA ILE A 58 -0.78 -7.26 6.59
C ILE A 58 -0.06 -6.55 7.73
N ARG A 59 -0.73 -6.36 8.86
CA ARG A 59 -0.13 -5.82 10.08
C ARG A 59 0.48 -6.97 10.87
N VAL A 60 1.82 -7.01 10.91
CA VAL A 60 2.59 -8.11 11.51
C VAL A 60 2.82 -7.91 13.01
N ALA A 61 2.88 -6.68 13.47
CA ALA A 61 2.95 -6.29 14.88
C ALA A 61 2.12 -5.02 15.09
N GLY A 62 1.61 -4.83 16.31
CA GLY A 62 1.05 -3.54 16.74
C GLY A 62 2.16 -2.54 17.01
N ASP A 63 1.84 -1.25 16.93
CA ASP A 63 2.77 -0.14 17.22
C ASP A 63 2.86 0.15 18.74
N ASP A 64 3.08 -0.89 19.56
CA ASP A 64 3.39 -0.76 21.00
C ASP A 64 4.91 -0.65 21.24
#